data_AF-A0A9Q0MYM2-F1
#
_entry.id   AF-A0A9Q0MYM2-F1
#
_cell.length_a   1.000
_cell.length_b   1.000
_cell.length_c   1.000
_cell.angle_alpha   90.00
_cell.angle_beta   90.00
_cell.angle_gamma   90.00
#
_symmetry.space_group_name_H-M   'P 1'
#
loop_
_entity.id
_entity.type
_entity.pdbx_description
1 polymer ?
#
loop_
_entity_poly.entity_id
_entity_poly.type
_entity_poly.pdbx_seq_one_letter_code
_entity_poly.pdbx_strand_id
1 'polypeptide(L)'
;MPKDLPKLKLRKGESAARSSHGILALKWIDRKDLYMLSTKHANVEMCDTVNSTKMQYVSYRLDVAEQLLRNVELPDYNTRGRPAQSDIPLRLQSKIWAHFPHHILPTQKKRHPTRVCK
;
A
#
# COMPACT_ATOMS: atom_id res chain seq x y z
N MET A 1 9.84 -17.97 5.55
CA MET A 1 8.61 -18.78 5.58
C MET A 1 8.68 -19.72 6.80
N PRO A 2 7.65 -19.80 7.67
CA PRO A 2 7.63 -20.69 8.85
C PRO A 2 7.87 -22.15 8.48
N LYS A 3 8.65 -22.90 9.27
CA LYS A 3 9.12 -24.27 8.92
C LYS A 3 8.00 -25.32 8.87
N ASP A 4 6.89 -25.04 9.54
CA ASP A 4 5.68 -25.86 9.61
C ASP A 4 4.83 -25.74 8.35
N LEU A 5 4.73 -24.55 7.75
CA LEU A 5 3.88 -24.30 6.58
C LEU A 5 4.26 -25.14 5.34
N PRO A 6 5.54 -25.23 4.91
CA PRO A 6 5.94 -26.06 3.78
C PRO A 6 5.61 -27.54 3.95
N LYS A 7 5.62 -28.04 5.19
CA LYS A 7 5.36 -29.46 5.51
C LYS A 7 3.88 -29.83 5.45
N LEU A 8 2.99 -28.83 5.44
CA LEU A 8 1.56 -29.05 5.37
C LEU A 8 1.18 -29.61 3.99
N LYS A 9 0.51 -30.75 3.96
CA LYS A 9 -0.05 -31.35 2.76
C LYS A 9 -1.45 -30.78 2.55
N LEU A 10 -1.58 -29.92 1.53
CA LEU A 10 -2.83 -29.26 1.16
C LEU A 10 -3.33 -29.85 -0.17
N ARG A 11 -4.63 -29.74 -0.44
CA ARG A 11 -5.22 -30.02 -1.75
C ARG A 11 -5.16 -28.79 -2.65
N LYS A 12 -5.32 -29.01 -3.95
CA LYS A 12 -5.45 -27.91 -4.91
C LYS A 12 -6.65 -27.03 -4.52
N GLY A 13 -6.43 -25.72 -4.46
CA GLY A 13 -7.39 -24.72 -4.00
C GLY A 13 -7.27 -24.40 -2.51
N GLU A 14 -6.67 -25.27 -1.69
CA GLU A 14 -6.54 -25.05 -0.26
C GLU A 14 -5.36 -24.14 0.09
N SER A 15 -5.54 -23.36 1.15
CA SER A 15 -4.51 -22.48 1.70
C SER A 15 -4.32 -22.71 3.20
N ALA A 16 -3.11 -22.43 3.68
CA ALA A 16 -2.80 -22.36 5.09
C ALA A 16 -2.01 -21.10 5.37
N ALA A 17 -2.26 -20.48 6.52
CA ALA A 17 -1.61 -19.25 6.91
C ALA A 17 -1.18 -19.27 8.37
N ARG A 18 -0.18 -18.45 8.65
CA ARG A 18 0.25 -18.12 10.00
C ARG A 18 0.45 -16.61 10.07
N SER A 19 -0.21 -15.95 11.02
CA SER A 19 0.03 -14.55 11.32
C SER A 19 0.74 -14.43 12.67
N SER A 20 1.70 -13.52 12.75
CA SER A 20 2.38 -13.18 13.99
C SER A 20 2.97 -11.78 13.87
N HIS A 21 2.78 -10.95 14.89
CA HIS A 21 3.40 -9.60 14.99
C HIS A 21 3.22 -8.74 13.72
N GLY A 22 2.02 -8.76 13.14
CA GLY A 22 1.71 -7.97 11.94
C GLY A 22 2.30 -8.53 10.64
N ILE A 23 2.89 -9.73 10.65
CA ILE A 23 3.37 -10.44 9.46
C ILE A 23 2.50 -11.68 9.25
N LEU A 24 1.90 -11.78 8.07
CA LEU A 24 1.18 -12.93 7.57
C LEU A 24 2.08 -13.73 6.61
N ALA A 25 2.16 -15.03 6.84
CA ALA A 25 2.80 -15.99 5.96
C ALA A 25 1.75 -17.00 5.45
N LEU A 26 1.65 -17.19 4.13
CA LEU A 26 0.67 -18.05 3.50
C LEU A 26 1.34 -19.07 2.57
N LYS A 27 0.82 -20.30 2.58
CA LYS A 27 1.04 -21.33 1.56
C LYS A 27 -0.30 -21.61 0.87
N TRP A 28 -0.33 -21.58 -0.44
CA TRP A 28 -1.49 -21.94 -1.26
C TRP A 28 -1.07 -22.90 -2.36
N ILE A 29 -1.90 -23.91 -2.64
CA ILE A 29 -1.64 -24.87 -3.71
C ILE A 29 -2.62 -24.63 -4.84
N ASP A 30 -2.11 -24.26 -6.00
CA ASP A 30 -2.86 -24.32 -7.27
C ASP A 30 -2.20 -25.34 -8.21
N ARG A 31 -1.63 -24.91 -9.35
CA ARG A 31 -0.80 -25.78 -10.21
C ARG A 31 0.59 -26.03 -9.62
N LYS A 32 1.05 -25.11 -8.77
CA LYS A 32 2.32 -25.13 -8.05
C LYS A 32 2.08 -24.61 -6.64
N ASP A 33 3.01 -24.92 -5.74
CA ASP A 33 3.04 -24.34 -4.41
C ASP A 33 3.40 -22.85 -4.49
N LEU A 34 2.51 -22.00 -3.97
CA LEU A 34 2.68 -20.57 -3.88
C LEU A 34 2.86 -20.15 -2.42
N TYR A 35 3.76 -19.20 -2.21
CA TYR A 35 4.14 -18.70 -0.90
C TYR A 35 4.04 -17.18 -0.89
N MET A 36 3.37 -16.62 0.11
CA MET A 36 3.21 -15.16 0.25
C MET A 36 3.59 -14.71 1.66
N LEU A 37 4.23 -13.54 1.72
CA LEU A 37 4.46 -12.80 2.97
C LEU A 37 3.80 -11.43 2.83
N SER A 38 2.97 -11.03 3.80
CA SER A 38 2.33 -9.72 3.82
C SER A 38 2.45 -9.09 5.20
N THR A 39 2.68 -7.79 5.24
CA THR A 39 2.57 -6.96 6.45
C THR A 39 1.27 -6.15 6.49
N LYS A 40 0.42 -6.30 5.47
CA LYS A 40 -0.79 -5.51 5.27
C LYS A 40 -2.06 -6.25 5.67
N HIS A 41 -2.08 -7.56 5.49
CA HIS A 41 -3.27 -8.37 5.74
C HIS A 41 -3.13 -9.14 7.04
N ALA A 42 -4.18 -9.13 7.87
CA ALA A 42 -4.25 -9.92 9.11
C ALA A 42 -4.83 -11.33 8.87
N ASN A 43 -5.75 -11.44 7.90
CA ASN A 43 -6.50 -12.66 7.59
C ASN A 43 -6.32 -13.06 6.12
N VAL A 44 -6.65 -14.31 5.82
CA VAL A 44 -6.68 -14.87 4.46
C VAL A 44 -8.13 -15.04 4.05
N GLU A 45 -8.56 -14.27 3.05
CA GLU A 45 -9.84 -14.43 2.39
C GLU A 45 -9.55 -14.81 0.94
N MET A 46 -9.89 -16.05 0.58
CA MET A 46 -9.79 -16.52 -0.80
C MET A 46 -11.16 -16.32 -1.45
N CYS A 47 -11.23 -15.42 -2.40
CA CYS A 47 -12.42 -15.22 -3.21
C CYS A 47 -12.17 -15.90 -4.56
N ASP A 48 -13.05 -16.81 -4.96
CA ASP A 48 -13.11 -17.20 -6.35
C ASP A 48 -13.31 -15.92 -7.17
N THR A 49 -12.56 -15.75 -8.24
CA THR A 49 -12.86 -14.69 -9.21
C THR A 49 -14.18 -15.07 -9.85
N VAL A 50 -15.30 -14.64 -9.25
CA VAL A 50 -16.61 -14.57 -9.89
C VAL A 50 -16.45 -13.59 -11.04
N ASN A 51 -15.94 -14.11 -12.16
CA ASN A 51 -16.01 -13.64 -13.53
C ASN A 51 -14.86 -14.28 -14.32
N SER A 52 -15.20 -15.33 -15.07
CA SER A 52 -14.38 -15.94 -16.12
C SER A 52 -13.95 -14.96 -17.22
N THR A 53 -14.43 -13.71 -17.19
CA THR A 53 -14.01 -12.62 -18.06
C THR A 53 -13.05 -11.74 -17.27
N LYS A 54 -11.80 -11.61 -17.75
CA LYS A 54 -10.87 -10.57 -17.26
C LYS A 54 -11.65 -9.26 -17.21
N MET A 55 -11.89 -8.73 -16.01
CA MET A 55 -12.56 -7.43 -15.88
C MET A 55 -11.82 -6.43 -16.74
N GLN A 56 -12.56 -5.72 -17.60
CA GLN A 56 -11.97 -4.70 -18.46
C GLN A 56 -11.30 -3.65 -17.56
N TYR A 57 -10.12 -3.18 -17.94
CA TYR A 57 -9.34 -2.24 -17.12
C TYR A 57 -10.17 -1.01 -16.67
N VAL A 58 -11.09 -0.56 -17.52
CA VAL A 58 -12.02 0.55 -17.22
C VAL A 58 -12.94 0.22 -16.04
N SER A 59 -13.59 -0.94 -16.04
CA SER A 59 -14.51 -1.31 -14.96
C SER A 59 -13.77 -1.54 -13.64
N TYR A 60 -12.58 -2.16 -13.69
CA TYR A 60 -11.71 -2.27 -12.52
C TYR A 60 -11.34 -0.90 -11.92
N ARG A 61 -10.97 0.08 -12.77
CA ARG A 61 -10.61 1.43 -12.30
C ARG A 61 -11.81 2.17 -11.69
N LEU A 62 -13.01 1.98 -12.24
CA LEU A 62 -14.24 2.54 -11.69
C LEU A 62 -14.59 1.93 -10.33
N ASP A 63 -14.53 0.60 -10.21
CA ASP A 63 -14.79 -0.10 -8.95
C ASP A 63 -13.82 0.34 -7.83
N VAL A 64 -12.52 0.42 -8.14
CA VAL A 64 -11.53 0.94 -7.20
C VAL A 64 -11.84 2.40 -6.80
N ALA A 65 -12.25 3.25 -7.74
CA ALA A 65 -12.61 4.63 -7.45
C ALA A 65 -13.83 4.72 -6.52
N GLU A 66 -14.86 3.91 -6.77
CA GLU A 66 -16.04 3.85 -5.90
C GLU A 66 -15.69 3.36 -4.49
N GLN A 67 -14.89 2.31 -4.36
CA GLN A 67 -14.44 1.79 -3.06
C GLN A 67 -13.64 2.84 -2.28
N LEU A 68 -12.77 3.60 -2.97
CA LEU A 68 -12.03 4.70 -2.36
C LEU A 68 -12.98 5.80 -1.86
N LEU A 69 -13.99 6.17 -2.63
CA LEU A 69 -14.96 7.19 -2.23
C LEU A 69 -15.83 6.75 -1.05
N ARG A 70 -16.20 5.47 -0.96
CA ARG A 70 -17.01 4.94 0.16
C ARG A 70 -16.30 5.01 1.52
N ASN A 71 -14.98 4.83 1.52
CA ASN A 71 -14.19 4.72 2.74
C ASN A 71 -13.53 6.04 3.17
N VAL A 72 -13.74 7.13 2.44
CA VAL A 72 -13.17 8.44 2.76
C VAL A 72 -14.28 9.34 3.30
N GLU A 73 -14.22 9.62 4.60
CA GLU A 73 -14.92 10.77 5.17
C GLU A 73 -14.22 12.05 4.68
N LEU A 74 -14.82 12.70 3.68
CA LEU A 74 -14.34 14.00 3.23
C LEU A 74 -14.76 15.05 4.27
N PRO A 75 -13.83 15.85 4.82
CA PRO A 75 -14.20 16.96 5.68
C PRO A 75 -15.10 17.91 4.90
N ASP A 76 -16.13 18.45 5.56
CA ASP A 76 -17.04 19.41 4.96
C ASP A 76 -16.27 20.70 4.66
N TYR A 77 -15.79 20.83 3.42
CA TYR A 77 -15.02 21.97 2.96
C TYR A 77 -15.97 23.15 2.75
N ASN A 78 -16.31 23.82 3.84
CA ASN A 78 -17.21 24.98 3.85
C ASN A 78 -16.66 26.21 3.09
N THR A 79 -15.48 26.12 2.48
CA THR A 79 -14.82 27.21 1.78
C THR A 79 -14.53 26.85 0.34
N ARG A 80 -15.27 27.45 -0.60
CA ARG A 80 -14.78 27.61 -1.99
C ARG A 80 -13.74 28.73 -2.00
N GLY A 81 -12.49 28.39 -2.32
CA GLY A 81 -11.41 29.37 -2.37
C GLY A 81 -10.04 28.77 -2.03
N ARG A 82 -9.01 29.62 -1.99
CA ARG A 82 -7.64 29.24 -1.60
C ARG A 82 -7.66 28.78 -0.12
N PRO A 83 -7.14 27.59 0.22
CA PRO A 83 -7.08 27.12 1.61
C PRO A 83 -6.32 28.09 2.52
N ALA A 84 -6.69 28.11 3.79
CA ALA A 84 -6.18 29.03 4.81
C ALA A 84 -4.64 29.07 4.91
N GLN A 85 -4.13 30.23 5.35
CA GLN A 85 -2.71 30.55 5.58
C GLN A 85 -2.02 29.73 6.69
N SER A 86 -2.70 28.77 7.31
CA SER A 86 -2.11 27.91 8.35
C SER A 86 -1.38 26.72 7.74
N ASP A 87 -0.44 26.16 8.50
CA ASP A 87 0.48 25.08 8.13
C ASP A 87 -0.17 23.69 7.93
N ILE A 88 -1.30 23.61 7.23
CA ILE A 88 -1.93 22.33 6.93
C ILE A 88 -2.52 22.32 5.50
N PRO A 89 -1.69 22.01 4.50
CA PRO A 89 -2.11 21.15 3.42
C PRO A 89 -1.54 19.75 3.68
N LEU A 90 -2.39 18.73 3.61
CA LEU A 90 -2.01 17.31 3.52
C LEU A 90 -0.87 17.06 2.52
N ARG A 91 -0.66 17.97 1.55
CA ARG A 91 0.48 18.04 0.64
C ARG A 91 1.85 17.97 1.32
N LEU A 92 1.97 18.37 2.60
CA LEU A 92 3.22 18.33 3.37
C LEU A 92 3.38 17.10 4.26
N GLN A 93 2.40 16.18 4.34
CA GLN A 93 2.59 14.92 5.08
C GLN A 93 3.68 14.04 4.46
N SER A 94 4.01 14.29 3.19
CA SER A 94 5.14 13.67 2.50
C SER A 94 6.51 14.22 2.87
N LYS A 95 6.63 15.27 3.72
CA LYS A 95 7.93 15.77 4.19
C LYS A 95 8.78 14.70 4.88
N ILE A 96 8.14 13.69 5.46
CA ILE A 96 8.81 12.64 6.25
C ILE A 96 9.28 11.47 5.35
N TRP A 97 8.64 11.25 4.19
CA TRP A 97 8.90 10.08 3.32
C TRP A 97 9.22 10.40 1.86
N ALA A 98 9.06 11.64 1.41
CA ALA A 98 9.44 12.11 0.08
C ALA A 98 10.61 13.10 0.16
N HIS A 99 11.52 13.00 -0.81
CA HIS A 99 12.66 13.91 -0.96
C HIS A 99 12.19 15.28 -1.47
N PHE A 100 11.81 16.17 -0.55
CA PHE A 100 11.64 17.59 -0.89
C PHE A 100 12.99 18.29 -0.91
N PRO A 101 13.24 19.19 -1.88
CA PRO A 101 14.39 20.07 -1.84
C PRO A 101 14.41 20.84 -0.52
N HIS A 102 15.39 20.56 0.32
CA HIS A 102 15.59 21.25 1.59
C HIS A 102 16.80 22.18 1.47
N HIS A 103 16.73 23.35 2.10
CA HIS A 103 17.89 24.24 2.19
C HIS A 103 18.96 23.57 3.08
N ILE A 104 20.14 23.36 2.51
CA ILE A 104 21.29 22.78 3.22
C ILE A 104 22.15 23.93 3.71
N LEU A 105 22.45 23.98 5.01
CA LEU A 105 23.32 25.02 5.56
C LEU A 105 24.76 24.87 5.04
N PRO A 106 25.49 25.98 4.80
CA PRO A 106 26.89 25.93 4.41
C PRO A 106 27.74 25.16 5.43
N THR A 107 28.68 24.37 4.94
CA THR A 107 29.72 23.75 5.78
C THR A 107 31.07 24.36 5.45
N GLN A 108 32.07 24.21 6.33
CA GLN A 108 33.41 24.73 6.05
C GLN A 108 34.01 24.16 4.76
N LYS A 109 33.64 22.92 4.39
CA LYS A 109 34.09 22.26 3.16
C LYS A 109 33.33 22.71 1.90
N LYS A 110 32.14 23.31 2.03
CA LYS A 110 31.32 23.77 0.90
C LYS A 110 30.47 24.97 1.31
N ARG A 111 30.97 26.18 1.03
CA ARG A 111 30.29 27.44 1.34
C ARG A 111 29.00 27.65 0.54
N HIS A 112 28.92 27.11 -0.66
CA HIS A 112 27.74 27.19 -1.53
C HIS A 112 27.27 25.78 -1.89
N PRO A 113 26.42 25.15 -1.05
CA PRO A 113 25.93 23.80 -1.29
C PRO A 113 24.97 23.76 -2.49
N THR A 114 25.51 23.57 -3.68
CA THR A 114 24.74 23.25 -4.90
C THR A 114 24.70 21.74 -5.09
N ARG A 115 23.55 21.14 -4.78
CA ARG A 115 23.11 19.88 -5.37
C ARG A 115 21.58 19.87 -5.38
N VAL A 116 21.00 19.79 -6.56
CA VAL A 116 19.64 19.29 -6.74
C VAL A 116 19.73 17.76 -6.50
N CYS A 117 18.81 17.19 -5.73
CA CYS A 117 18.75 15.74 -5.52
C CYS A 117 18.63 15.02 -6.88
N LYS A 118 19.32 13.88 -7.03
CA LYS A 118 19.05 12.91 -8.11
C LYS A 118 17.92 12.00 -7.66
#